data_AF-A0A350W866-F1
#
_entry.id   AF-A0A350W866-F1
#
_cell.length_a   1.000
_cell.length_b   1.000
_cell.length_c   1.000
_cell.angle_alpha   90.00
_cell.angle_beta   90.00
_cell.angle_gamma   90.00
#
_symmetry.space_group_name_H-M   'P 1'
#
loop_
_entity.id
_entity.type
_entity.pdbx_description
1 polymer ?
#
loop_
_entity_poly.entity_id
_entity_poly.type
_entity_poly.pdbx_seq_one_letter_code
_entity_poly.pdbx_strand_id
1 'polypeptide(L)'
;MKKMNRKGFTLIELLAVLVILVVIMAIAIPSVTSSIERSKDKEKNMKIRLIESEAELYIDRYSSTATTITVPTLINDAKSTLRATDIADPNNSKRTLCGYVKCQNKSCKFKEDTSNTVTYCVNITS
;
A
#
# COMPACT_ATOMS: atom_id res chain seq x y z
N MET A 1 42.70 -34.49 -34.67
CA MET A 1 41.51 -34.63 -33.78
C MET A 1 41.66 -33.66 -32.61
N LYS A 2 40.71 -32.74 -32.42
CA LYS A 2 40.79 -31.64 -31.42
C LYS A 2 40.25 -32.14 -30.08
N LYS A 3 41.12 -32.32 -29.07
CA LYS A 3 40.73 -32.73 -27.71
C LYS A 3 39.93 -31.59 -27.05
N MET A 4 38.63 -31.77 -26.86
CA MET A 4 37.80 -30.84 -26.08
C MET A 4 38.04 -31.09 -24.59
N ASN A 5 38.75 -30.20 -23.93
CA ASN A 5 39.01 -30.27 -22.49
C ASN A 5 37.74 -29.85 -21.73
N ARG A 6 36.87 -30.81 -21.40
CA ARG A 6 35.68 -30.55 -20.59
C ARG A 6 36.06 -30.49 -19.11
N LYS A 7 36.53 -29.33 -18.65
CA LYS A 7 36.61 -29.03 -17.21
C LYS A 7 35.18 -28.83 -16.71
N GLY A 8 34.61 -29.84 -16.05
CA GLY A 8 33.33 -29.74 -15.35
C GLY A 8 33.52 -29.19 -13.94
N PHE A 9 32.52 -28.46 -13.44
CA PHE A 9 32.42 -28.09 -12.03
C PHE A 9 32.32 -29.33 -11.15
N THR A 10 32.96 -29.29 -9.99
CA THR A 10 32.86 -30.36 -8.98
C THR A 10 31.68 -30.11 -8.04
N LEU A 11 31.10 -31.19 -7.48
CA LEU A 11 30.00 -31.06 -6.52
C LEU A 11 30.42 -30.27 -5.27
N ILE A 12 31.68 -30.36 -4.87
CA ILE A 12 32.21 -29.65 -3.70
C ILE A 12 32.25 -28.13 -3.90
N GLU A 13 32.62 -27.66 -5.11
CA GLU A 13 32.59 -26.23 -5.44
C GLU A 13 31.15 -25.70 -5.40
N LEU A 14 30.20 -26.46 -5.95
CA LEU A 14 28.80 -26.07 -5.95
C LEU A 14 28.21 -26.07 -4.53
N LEU A 15 28.63 -27.01 -3.68
CA LEU A 15 28.21 -27.09 -2.28
C LEU A 15 28.74 -25.91 -1.45
N ALA A 16 30.01 -25.53 -1.62
CA ALA A 16 30.59 -24.39 -0.91
C ALA A 16 29.86 -23.07 -1.24
N VAL A 17 29.50 -22.85 -2.51
CA VAL A 17 28.73 -21.66 -2.92
C VAL A 17 27.34 -21.66 -2.30
N LEU A 18 26.65 -22.80 -2.27
CA LEU A 18 25.31 -22.92 -1.68
C LEU A 18 25.31 -22.54 -0.20
N VAL A 19 26.29 -23.03 0.57
CA VAL A 19 26.42 -22.70 2.00
C VAL A 19 26.54 -21.20 2.21
N ILE A 20 27.40 -20.52 1.44
CA ILE A 20 27.58 -19.06 1.55
C ILE A 20 26.28 -18.32 1.17
N LEU A 21 25.59 -18.73 0.10
CA LEU A 21 24.32 -18.13 -0.31
C LEU A 21 23.24 -18.25 0.78
N VAL A 22 23.13 -19.41 1.44
CA VAL A 22 22.15 -19.63 2.52
C VAL A 22 22.41 -18.69 3.70
N VAL A 23 23.68 -18.52 4.10
CA VAL A 23 24.05 -17.60 5.20
C VAL A 23 23.69 -16.15 4.86
N ILE A 24 23.98 -15.70 3.64
CA ILE A 24 23.64 -14.34 3.19
C ILE A 24 22.12 -14.15 3.16
N MET A 25 21.38 -15.11 2.60
CA MET A 25 19.91 -15.04 2.53
C MET A 25 19.25 -15.00 3.91
N ALA A 26 19.76 -15.76 4.88
CA ALA A 26 19.23 -15.80 6.24
C ALA A 26 19.21 -14.42 6.92
N ILE A 27 20.22 -13.59 6.66
CA ILE A 27 20.32 -12.23 7.21
C ILE A 27 19.57 -11.21 6.32
N ALA A 28 19.64 -11.39 5.00
CA ALA A 28 19.07 -10.43 4.04
C ALA A 28 17.53 -10.41 4.04
N ILE A 29 16.88 -11.58 4.06
CA ILE A 29 15.41 -11.70 3.98
C ILE A 29 14.68 -10.90 5.07
N PRO A 30 14.95 -11.07 6.39
CA PRO A 30 14.22 -10.34 7.42
C PRO A 30 14.43 -8.82 7.33
N SER A 31 15.64 -8.38 6.97
CA SER A 31 15.96 -6.95 6.79
C SER A 31 15.16 -6.32 5.65
N VAL A 32 15.13 -6.99 4.49
CA VAL A 32 14.40 -6.53 3.31
C VAL A 32 12.90 -6.54 3.57
N THR A 33 12.34 -7.60 4.16
CA THR A 33 10.91 -7.68 4.47
C THR A 33 10.47 -6.56 5.42
N SER A 34 11.24 -6.29 6.49
CA SER A 34 10.92 -5.20 7.42
C SER A 34 11.00 -3.82 6.76
N SER A 35 11.91 -3.64 5.80
CA SER A 35 12.03 -2.37 5.07
C SER A 35 10.85 -2.15 4.13
N ILE A 36 10.34 -3.21 3.50
CA ILE A 36 9.15 -3.18 2.66
C ILE A 36 7.92 -2.83 3.50
N GLU A 37 7.73 -3.47 4.66
CA GLU A 37 6.60 -3.21 5.55
C GLU A 37 6.59 -1.75 6.03
N ARG A 38 7.74 -1.23 6.49
CA ARG A 38 7.88 0.20 6.85
C ARG A 38 7.58 1.14 5.70
N SER A 39 7.92 0.75 4.47
CA SER A 39 7.63 1.55 3.28
C SER A 39 6.13 1.59 2.98
N LYS A 40 5.46 0.43 3.07
CA LYS A 40 4.00 0.33 2.95
C LYS A 40 3.26 1.12 4.03
N ASP A 41 3.73 1.10 5.27
CA ASP A 41 3.13 1.88 6.36
C ASP A 41 3.26 3.39 6.13
N LYS A 42 4.44 3.85 5.68
CA LYS A 42 4.64 5.25 5.31
C LYS A 42 3.74 5.66 4.15
N GLU A 43 3.65 4.83 3.12
CA GLU A 43 2.76 5.05 1.98
C GLU A 43 1.29 5.13 2.43
N LYS A 44 0.83 4.18 3.24
CA LYS A 44 -0.52 4.17 3.82
C LYS A 44 -0.79 5.45 4.60
N ASN A 45 0.14 5.90 5.44
CA ASN A 45 -0.01 7.14 6.21
C ASN A 45 -0.08 8.39 5.32
N MET A 46 0.69 8.45 4.24
CA MET A 46 0.58 9.56 3.27
C MET A 46 -0.78 9.57 2.58
N LYS A 47 -1.27 8.40 2.17
CA LYS A 47 -2.60 8.24 1.56
C LYS A 47 -3.73 8.60 2.52
N ILE A 48 -3.61 8.24 3.80
CA ILE A 48 -4.56 8.65 4.85
C ILE A 48 -4.62 10.17 4.95
N ARG A 49 -3.48 10.85 4.99
CA ARG A 49 -3.45 12.33 5.03
C ARG A 49 -4.11 12.96 3.81
N LEU A 50 -3.96 12.34 2.65
CA LEU A 50 -4.64 12.78 1.43
C LEU A 50 -6.16 12.65 1.57
N ILE A 51 -6.67 11.53 2.09
CA ILE A 51 -8.09 11.34 2.38
C ILE A 51 -8.61 12.37 3.39
N GLU A 52 -7.86 12.61 4.47
CA GLU A 52 -8.21 13.61 5.49
C GLU A 52 -8.30 15.02 4.89
N SER A 53 -7.30 15.42 4.10
CA SER A 53 -7.28 16.73 3.43
C SER A 53 -8.44 16.89 2.46
N GLU A 54 -8.78 15.86 1.69
CA GLU A 54 -9.91 15.91 0.75
C GLU A 54 -11.26 15.95 1.49
N ALA A 55 -11.37 15.32 2.65
CA ALA A 55 -12.55 15.44 3.50
C ALA A 55 -12.71 16.86 4.07
N GLU A 56 -11.62 17.51 4.48
CA GLU A 56 -11.64 18.89 4.93
C GLU A 56 -12.08 19.84 3.79
N LEU A 57 -11.53 19.65 2.58
CA LEU A 57 -11.94 20.38 1.38
C LEU A 57 -13.41 20.11 1.03
N TYR A 58 -13.87 18.88 1.16
CA TYR A 58 -15.27 18.52 0.91
C TYR A 58 -16.22 19.27 1.85
N ILE A 59 -15.90 19.32 3.15
CA ILE A 59 -16.70 20.07 4.13
C ILE A 59 -16.73 21.56 3.78
N ASP A 60 -15.59 22.14 3.40
CA ASP A 60 -15.49 23.55 3.05
C ASP A 60 -16.31 23.88 1.78
N ARG A 61 -16.17 23.06 0.72
CA ARG A 61 -16.88 23.23 -0.57
C ARG A 61 -18.40 23.21 -0.42
N TYR A 62 -18.92 22.37 0.47
CA TYR A 62 -20.36 22.18 0.64
C TYR A 62 -20.92 22.82 1.91
N SER A 63 -20.09 23.49 2.72
CA SER A 63 -20.46 23.97 4.07
C SER A 63 -21.17 22.87 4.88
N SER A 64 -20.72 21.63 4.70
CA SER A 64 -21.41 20.44 5.22
C SER A 64 -21.20 20.31 6.72
N THR A 65 -22.26 19.96 7.45
CA THR A 65 -22.19 19.60 8.87
C THR A 65 -21.98 18.09 9.08
N ALA A 66 -21.71 17.34 8.00
CA ALA A 66 -21.50 15.91 8.07
C ALA A 66 -20.32 15.56 9.00
N THR A 67 -20.61 14.79 10.04
CA THR A 67 -19.62 14.31 10.99
C THR A 67 -18.88 13.07 10.50
N THR A 68 -19.39 12.40 9.46
CA THR A 68 -18.81 11.18 8.92
C THR A 68 -18.99 11.14 7.41
N ILE A 69 -17.88 10.97 6.68
CA ILE A 69 -17.83 10.94 5.23
C ILE A 69 -17.08 9.67 4.82
N THR A 70 -17.62 8.89 3.88
CA THR A 70 -16.99 7.63 3.44
C THR A 70 -15.94 7.88 2.35
N VAL A 71 -14.99 6.96 2.18
CA VAL A 71 -14.01 7.07 1.09
C VAL A 71 -14.66 7.10 -0.29
N PRO A 72 -15.63 6.24 -0.64
CA PRO A 72 -16.30 6.31 -1.94
C PRO A 72 -17.00 7.64 -2.18
N THR A 73 -17.58 8.27 -1.15
CA THR A 73 -18.18 9.61 -1.31
C THR A 73 -17.16 10.68 -1.65
N LEU A 74 -15.92 10.57 -1.15
CA LEU A 74 -14.85 11.51 -1.48
C LEU A 74 -14.30 11.29 -2.89
N ILE A 75 -14.22 10.05 -3.36
CA ILE A 75 -13.75 9.76 -4.73
C ILE A 75 -14.80 10.14 -5.78
N ASN A 76 -16.06 9.82 -5.52
CA ASN A 76 -17.14 10.01 -6.49
C ASN A 76 -17.70 11.45 -6.50
N ASP A 77 -17.23 12.33 -5.62
CA ASP A 77 -17.61 13.74 -5.66
C ASP A 77 -17.07 14.41 -6.93
N ALA A 78 -17.94 15.09 -7.68
CA ALA A 78 -17.60 15.67 -8.98
C ALA A 78 -16.55 16.79 -8.90
N LYS A 79 -16.35 17.38 -7.71
CA LYS A 79 -15.34 18.42 -7.46
C LYS A 79 -14.08 17.86 -6.81
N SER A 80 -14.04 16.56 -6.53
CA SER A 80 -12.91 15.90 -5.89
C SER A 80 -11.69 15.86 -6.80
N THR A 81 -10.53 16.11 -6.20
CA THR A 81 -9.23 15.87 -6.82
C THR A 81 -8.71 14.46 -6.53
N LEU A 82 -9.39 13.72 -5.65
CA LEU A 82 -8.99 12.40 -5.20
C LEU A 82 -9.45 11.31 -6.17
N ARG A 83 -8.50 10.52 -6.69
CA ARG A 83 -8.82 9.35 -7.52
C ARG A 83 -8.60 8.07 -6.73
N ALA A 84 -9.30 7.00 -7.14
CA ALA A 84 -9.14 5.68 -6.52
C ALA A 84 -7.68 5.18 -6.57
N THR A 85 -6.93 5.53 -7.63
CA THR A 85 -5.51 5.18 -7.78
C THR A 85 -4.61 5.82 -6.72
N ASP A 86 -4.94 7.03 -6.28
CA ASP A 86 -4.10 7.83 -5.37
C ASP A 86 -4.14 7.26 -3.96
N ILE A 87 -5.21 6.53 -3.63
CA ILE A 87 -5.46 5.94 -2.31
C ILE A 87 -5.56 4.40 -2.36
N ALA A 88 -4.94 3.78 -3.36
CA ALA A 88 -4.84 2.31 -3.45
C ALA A 88 -4.26 1.72 -2.16
N ASP A 89 -4.80 0.60 -1.67
CA ASP A 89 -4.33 -0.05 -0.45
C ASP A 89 -2.94 -0.70 -0.69
N PRO A 90 -1.86 -0.29 0.01
CA PRO A 90 -0.53 -0.88 -0.15
C PRO A 90 -0.46 -2.37 0.19
N ASN A 91 -1.44 -2.88 0.93
CA ASN A 91 -1.58 -4.28 1.28
C ASN A 91 -2.57 -5.04 0.37
N ASN A 92 -3.37 -4.33 -0.44
CA ASN A 92 -4.32 -4.94 -1.35
C ASN A 92 -4.51 -4.12 -2.63
N SER A 93 -3.82 -4.53 -3.70
CA SER A 93 -3.84 -3.81 -4.99
C SER A 93 -5.19 -3.80 -5.71
N LYS A 94 -6.20 -4.54 -5.24
CA LYS A 94 -7.52 -4.62 -5.88
C LYS A 94 -8.50 -3.56 -5.39
N ARG A 95 -8.13 -2.74 -4.41
CA ARG A 95 -9.03 -1.77 -3.77
C ARG A 95 -8.31 -0.55 -3.22
N THR A 96 -9.07 0.48 -2.92
CA THR A 96 -8.62 1.63 -2.13
C THR A 96 -8.52 1.28 -0.64
N LEU A 97 -7.90 2.15 0.14
CA LEU A 97 -8.07 2.14 1.60
C LEU A 97 -9.57 2.18 1.93
N CYS A 98 -10.00 1.26 2.79
CA CYS A 98 -11.40 1.13 3.19
C CYS A 98 -11.64 1.87 4.50
N GLY A 99 -12.57 2.81 4.49
CA GLY A 99 -13.00 3.45 5.73
C GLY A 99 -13.84 4.69 5.53
N TYR A 100 -13.85 5.49 6.58
CA TYR A 100 -14.53 6.77 6.62
C TYR A 100 -13.71 7.78 7.41
N VAL A 101 -14.02 9.05 7.21
CA VAL A 101 -13.38 10.18 7.87
C VAL A 101 -14.39 10.77 8.85
N LYS A 102 -13.98 10.95 10.10
CA LYS A 102 -14.76 11.64 11.13
C LYS A 102 -14.25 13.06 11.27
N CYS A 103 -15.13 14.03 11.05
CA CYS A 103 -14.76 15.42 11.08
C CYS A 103 -15.40 16.13 12.27
N GLN A 104 -14.59 16.85 13.04
CA GLN A 104 -15.01 17.68 14.17
C GLN A 104 -14.22 18.99 14.14
N ASN A 105 -14.91 20.12 14.29
CA ASN A 105 -14.30 21.46 14.29
C ASN A 105 -13.34 21.69 13.10
N LYS A 106 -13.74 21.29 11.89
CA LYS A 106 -12.96 21.39 10.65
C LYS A 106 -11.67 20.54 10.58
N SER A 107 -11.41 19.67 11.57
CA SER A 107 -10.36 18.65 11.45
C SER A 107 -10.98 17.30 11.15
N CYS A 108 -10.48 16.61 10.12
CA CYS A 108 -10.94 15.29 9.74
C CYS A 108 -9.93 14.21 10.12
N LYS A 109 -10.43 13.08 10.65
CA LYS A 109 -9.62 11.91 11.02
C LYS A 109 -10.13 10.64 10.36
N PHE A 110 -9.26 9.97 9.62
CA PHE A 110 -9.57 8.71 8.96
C PHE A 110 -9.69 7.57 9.98
N LYS A 111 -10.68 6.71 9.79
CA LYS A 111 -10.84 5.43 10.48
C LYS A 111 -11.02 4.34 9.44
N GLU A 112 -10.17 3.32 9.54
CA GLU A 112 -10.22 2.14 8.70
C GLU A 112 -11.44 1.29 9.08
N ASP A 113 -12.19 0.85 8.07
CA ASP A 113 -13.30 -0.09 8.21
C ASP A 113 -13.37 -1.00 6.99
N THR A 114 -13.17 -2.29 7.22
CA THR A 114 -13.14 -3.33 6.17
C THR A 114 -14.39 -4.20 6.17
N SER A 115 -15.39 -3.90 7.02
CA SER A 115 -16.56 -4.75 7.26
C SER A 115 -17.51 -4.81 6.05
N ASN A 116 -17.63 -3.71 5.30
CA ASN A 116 -18.46 -3.62 4.10
C ASN A 116 -17.70 -2.88 2.99
N THR A 117 -16.99 -3.65 2.17
CA THR A 117 -16.07 -3.11 1.16
C THR A 117 -16.72 -2.19 0.15
N VAL A 118 -17.97 -2.42 -0.24
CA VAL A 118 -18.68 -1.59 -1.22
C VAL A 118 -19.04 -0.21 -0.65
N THR A 119 -19.22 -0.12 0.67
CA THR A 119 -19.58 1.12 1.36
C THR A 119 -18.35 1.95 1.73
N TYR A 120 -17.24 1.28 2.03
CA TYR A 120 -16.06 1.91 2.61
C TYR A 120 -14.87 2.01 1.67
N CYS A 121 -14.86 1.32 0.52
CA CYS A 121 -13.81 1.42 -0.47
C CYS A 121 -14.33 1.27 -1.89
N VAL A 122 -13.46 1.61 -2.85
CA VAL A 122 -13.70 1.42 -4.27
C VAL A 122 -12.78 0.31 -4.77
N ASN A 123 -13.31 -0.60 -5.58
CA ASN A 123 -12.49 -1.62 -6.24
C ASN A 123 -11.71 -0.96 -7.38
N ILE A 124 -10.43 -1.31 -7.47
CA ILE A 124 -9.55 -0.89 -8.55
C ILE A 124 -9.47 -2.08 -9.51
N THR A 125 -10.21 -2.01 -10.61
CA THR A 125 -9.99 -2.89 -11.75
C THR A 125 -8.74 -2.42 -12.48
N SER A 126 -7.69 -3.24 -12.44
CA SER A 126 -6.52 -3.08 -13.29
C SER A 126 -6.86 -3.20 -14.77
#